data_AF-A0A352XC72-F1
#
_entry.id   AF-A0A352XC72-F1
#
_cell.length_a   1.000
_cell.length_b   1.000
_cell.length_c   1.000
_cell.angle_alpha   90.00
_cell.angle_beta   90.00
_cell.angle_gamma   90.00
#
_symmetry.space_group_name_H-M   'P 1'
#
loop_
_entity.id
_entity.type
_entity.pdbx_description
1 polymer ?
#
loop_
_entity_poly.entity_id
_entity_poly.type
_entity_poly.pdbx_seq_one_letter_code
_entity_poly.pdbx_strand_id
1 'polypeptide(L)'
;MKLKSIALATLCSLPLAFSLSFVTAAQKSNQPCQASLDTSGQTDDETNNCPTTVGNFSIVGTFANSNWQASFGAWEPGYYILYVKNKQDGTSINLTGFDVIGTTNRPQYRFTDEEKNMTYIVTFRYSDENTIRLEIYQNNRTICNQLLTRESDRLLGGP
;
A
#
# COMPACT_ATOMS: atom_id res chain seq x y z
N MET A 1 44.47 -37.62 49.22
CA MET A 1 45.53 -36.97 48.42
C MET A 1 45.78 -37.80 47.16
N LYS A 2 45.27 -37.35 46.01
CA LYS A 2 45.63 -37.72 44.63
C LYS A 2 44.79 -36.84 43.70
N LEU A 3 45.28 -35.62 43.45
CA LEU A 3 44.79 -34.78 42.36
C LEU A 3 45.31 -35.39 41.05
N LYS A 4 44.39 -35.68 40.13
CA LYS A 4 44.71 -35.91 38.73
C LYS A 4 44.08 -34.75 37.94
N SER A 5 44.91 -33.76 37.61
CA SER A 5 44.57 -32.76 36.61
C SER A 5 44.62 -33.41 35.23
N ILE A 6 43.52 -33.32 34.50
CA ILE A 6 43.47 -33.62 33.06
C ILE A 6 43.12 -32.28 32.41
N ALA A 7 44.10 -31.66 31.77
CA ALA A 7 43.86 -30.64 30.77
C ALA A 7 43.68 -31.34 29.44
N LEU A 8 42.61 -31.04 28.67
CA LEU A 8 42.65 -31.16 27.22
C LEU A 8 41.56 -30.34 26.53
N ALA A 9 42.04 -29.43 25.69
CA ALA A 9 41.55 -29.01 24.39
C ALA A 9 40.13 -28.40 24.27
N THR A 10 40.11 -27.08 24.21
CA THR A 10 39.13 -26.25 23.51
C THR A 10 38.94 -26.75 22.06
N LEU A 11 37.75 -27.23 21.74
CA LEU A 11 37.26 -27.33 20.36
C LEU A 11 36.11 -26.34 20.21
N CYS A 12 36.46 -25.20 19.63
CA CYS A 12 35.53 -24.21 19.12
C CYS A 12 34.80 -24.82 17.92
N SER A 13 33.54 -25.20 18.12
CA SER A 13 32.64 -25.59 17.02
C SER A 13 31.39 -24.72 17.09
N LEU A 14 31.40 -23.63 16.31
CA LEU A 14 30.21 -22.84 15.99
C LEU A 14 29.21 -23.74 15.24
N PRO A 15 27.97 -23.91 15.68
CA PRO A 15 26.92 -24.32 14.77
C PRO A 15 26.60 -23.15 13.84
N LEU A 16 26.90 -23.33 12.55
CA LEU A 16 26.50 -22.44 11.47
C LEU A 16 24.98 -22.18 11.58
N ALA A 17 24.62 -20.93 11.85
CA ALA A 17 23.27 -20.44 11.64
C ALA A 17 23.02 -20.37 10.12
N PHE A 18 22.27 -21.33 9.59
CA PHE A 18 21.67 -21.20 8.27
C PHE A 18 20.45 -20.29 8.38
N SER A 19 20.69 -18.99 8.43
CA SER A 19 19.64 -17.98 8.25
C SER A 19 19.29 -17.95 6.77
N LEU A 20 18.19 -18.61 6.38
CA LEU A 20 17.55 -18.38 5.07
C LEU A 20 17.01 -16.95 5.07
N SER A 21 17.89 -16.01 4.76
CA SER A 21 17.54 -14.64 4.51
C SER A 21 16.93 -14.61 3.11
N PHE A 22 15.60 -14.61 3.03
CA PHE A 22 14.94 -14.04 1.86
C PHE A 22 15.21 -12.53 1.90
N VAL A 23 16.41 -12.13 1.46
CA VAL A 23 16.61 -10.77 0.99
C VAL A 23 15.94 -10.76 -0.36
N THR A 24 14.64 -10.48 -0.38
CA THR A 24 13.98 -10.02 -1.59
C THR A 24 14.82 -8.85 -2.07
N ALA A 25 15.45 -9.06 -3.23
CA ALA A 25 16.41 -8.14 -3.82
C ALA A 25 15.92 -6.70 -3.69
N ALA A 26 16.84 -5.78 -3.37
CA ALA A 26 16.59 -4.35 -3.36
C ALA A 26 15.72 -3.98 -4.58
N GLN A 27 14.43 -3.77 -4.32
CA GLN A 27 13.43 -3.46 -5.32
C GLN A 27 13.96 -2.21 -6.01
N LYS A 28 14.17 -2.26 -7.32
CA LYS A 28 14.83 -1.19 -8.08
C LYS A 28 14.00 0.08 -7.89
N SER A 29 14.42 0.91 -6.93
CA SER A 29 13.68 2.07 -6.44
C SER A 29 13.15 2.86 -7.65
N ASN A 30 11.85 3.14 -7.65
CA ASN A 30 11.18 4.00 -8.63
C ASN A 30 10.85 3.40 -10.02
N GLN A 31 10.60 2.09 -10.17
CA GLN A 31 9.98 1.54 -11.40
C GLN A 31 8.55 2.07 -11.60
N PRO A 32 8.04 2.15 -12.85
CA PRO A 32 6.63 2.47 -13.11
C PRO A 32 5.69 1.49 -12.43
N CYS A 33 4.63 2.03 -11.84
CA CYS A 33 3.55 1.25 -11.26
C CYS A 33 2.65 0.68 -12.35
N GLN A 34 2.35 -0.62 -12.27
CA GLN A 34 1.54 -1.36 -13.24
C GLN A 34 0.79 -2.48 -12.52
N ALA A 35 -0.51 -2.56 -12.80
CA ALA A 35 -1.34 -3.71 -12.46
C ALA A 35 -1.93 -4.28 -13.76
N SER A 36 -2.01 -5.62 -13.85
CA SER A 36 -2.65 -6.33 -14.96
C SER A 36 -3.49 -7.47 -14.43
N LEU A 37 -4.71 -7.59 -14.97
CA LEU A 37 -5.63 -8.68 -14.72
C LEU A 37 -5.73 -9.47 -16.03
N ASP A 38 -5.28 -10.72 -16.01
CA ASP A 38 -5.45 -11.63 -17.15
C ASP A 38 -6.73 -12.45 -16.98
N THR A 39 -7.74 -12.13 -17.80
CA THR A 39 -9.03 -12.84 -17.83
C THR A 39 -9.12 -13.85 -18.98
N SER A 40 -8.02 -14.12 -19.70
CA SER A 40 -8.01 -15.02 -20.85
C SER A 40 -7.89 -16.50 -20.48
N GLY A 41 -7.51 -16.80 -19.22
CA GLY A 41 -7.37 -18.15 -18.67
C GLY A 41 -8.61 -18.66 -17.92
N GLN A 42 -8.44 -19.78 -17.19
CA GLN A 42 -9.41 -20.25 -16.19
C GLN A 42 -9.16 -19.65 -14.79
N THR A 43 -8.05 -18.92 -14.65
CA THR A 43 -7.66 -18.22 -13.42
C THR A 43 -7.60 -16.73 -13.72
N ASP A 44 -8.21 -15.93 -12.86
CA ASP A 44 -8.16 -14.47 -12.91
C ASP A 44 -6.82 -14.00 -12.34
N ASP A 45 -5.75 -14.22 -13.10
CA ASP A 45 -4.40 -13.98 -12.61
C ASP A 45 -4.14 -12.47 -12.49
N GLU A 46 -3.97 -12.03 -11.24
CA GLU A 46 -3.63 -10.65 -10.93
C GLU A 46 -2.13 -10.47 -10.75
N THR A 47 -1.57 -9.50 -11.46
CA THR A 47 -0.22 -9.02 -11.23
C THR A 47 -0.24 -7.56 -10.85
N ASN A 48 0.51 -7.19 -9.82
CA ASN A 48 0.72 -5.81 -9.43
C ASN A 48 2.13 -5.65 -8.89
N ASN A 49 2.88 -4.69 -9.43
CA ASN A 49 4.24 -4.42 -9.00
C ASN A 49 4.35 -3.29 -7.96
N CYS A 50 3.25 -2.61 -7.62
CA CYS A 50 3.21 -1.51 -6.66
C CYS A 50 3.11 -2.05 -5.23
N PRO A 51 4.08 -1.75 -4.35
CA PRO A 51 4.02 -2.19 -2.97
C PRO A 51 2.77 -1.70 -2.24
N THR A 52 2.04 -2.62 -1.62
CA THR A 52 0.96 -2.29 -0.68
C THR A 52 1.50 -2.11 0.75
N THR A 53 2.70 -2.62 1.01
CA THR A 53 3.42 -2.52 2.29
C THR A 53 4.92 -2.33 2.04
N VAL A 54 5.55 -1.41 2.78
CA VAL A 54 7.01 -1.15 2.70
C VAL A 54 7.56 -0.90 4.11
N GLY A 55 8.30 -1.86 4.67
CA GLY A 55 8.71 -1.77 6.07
C GLY A 55 7.47 -1.70 6.99
N ASN A 56 7.33 -0.62 7.75
CA ASN A 56 6.15 -0.39 8.61
C ASN A 56 4.99 0.33 7.89
N PHE A 57 5.23 0.87 6.69
CA PHE A 57 4.19 1.54 5.92
C PHE A 57 3.19 0.51 5.38
N SER A 58 1.89 0.82 5.49
CA SER A 58 0.80 0.12 4.80
C SER A 58 -0.09 1.13 4.08
N ILE A 59 -0.56 0.79 2.87
CA ILE A 59 -1.59 1.57 2.18
C ILE A 59 -2.94 1.53 2.91
N VAL A 60 -3.17 0.52 3.75
CA VAL A 60 -4.44 0.32 4.43
C VAL A 60 -4.61 1.37 5.52
N GLY A 61 -5.72 2.08 5.50
CA GLY A 61 -6.10 2.98 6.60
C GLY A 61 -7.09 4.06 6.21
N THR A 62 -7.49 4.83 7.23
CA THR A 62 -8.27 6.05 7.10
C THR A 62 -7.37 7.25 7.26
N PHE A 63 -7.52 8.22 6.36
CA PHE A 63 -6.82 9.49 6.33
C PHE A 63 -7.83 10.63 6.29
N ALA A 64 -7.55 11.71 6.99
CA ALA A 64 -8.47 12.82 7.07
C ALA A 64 -7.78 14.18 7.24
N ASN A 65 -8.57 15.22 6.95
CA ASN A 65 -8.34 16.57 7.43
C ASN A 65 -9.69 17.18 7.85
N SER A 66 -9.78 18.51 7.94
CA SER A 66 -11.02 19.20 8.32
C SER A 66 -12.14 19.10 7.27
N ASN A 67 -11.80 18.89 6.00
CA ASN A 67 -12.75 18.94 4.87
C ASN A 67 -13.06 17.55 4.30
N TRP A 68 -12.10 16.63 4.33
CA TRP A 68 -12.20 15.33 3.66
C TRP A 68 -11.78 14.18 4.57
N GLN A 69 -12.34 13.01 4.32
CA GLN A 69 -11.91 11.73 4.85
C GLN A 69 -11.84 10.73 3.71
N ALA A 70 -10.79 9.93 3.67
CA ALA A 70 -10.63 8.83 2.73
C ALA A 70 -10.22 7.57 3.48
N SER A 71 -10.84 6.43 3.20
CA SER A 71 -10.33 5.12 3.62
C SER A 71 -9.91 4.35 2.38
N PHE A 72 -8.70 3.80 2.43
CA PHE A 72 -8.08 3.12 1.29
C PHE A 72 -7.55 1.77 1.74
N GLY A 73 -7.75 0.74 0.93
CA GLY A 73 -7.22 -0.60 1.20
C GLY A 73 -7.06 -1.43 -0.08
N ALA A 74 -6.41 -2.58 0.06
CA ALA A 74 -6.32 -3.60 -0.98
C ALA A 74 -7.01 -4.87 -0.48
N TRP A 75 -7.92 -5.41 -1.28
CA TRP A 75 -8.58 -6.70 -1.05
C TRP A 75 -7.70 -7.84 -1.59
N GLU A 76 -7.19 -7.66 -2.81
CA GLU A 76 -6.29 -8.57 -3.52
C GLU A 76 -5.11 -7.77 -4.10
N PRO A 77 -4.02 -8.44 -4.55
CA PRO A 77 -2.83 -7.77 -5.05
C PRO A 77 -3.10 -6.69 -6.09
N GLY A 78 -4.15 -6.78 -6.90
CA GLY A 78 -4.55 -5.73 -7.84
C GLY A 78 -5.88 -5.04 -7.54
N TYR A 79 -6.69 -5.54 -6.60
CA TYR A 79 -8.03 -5.00 -6.35
C TYR A 79 -8.09 -4.09 -5.12
N TYR A 80 -8.38 -2.80 -5.34
CA TYR A 80 -8.38 -1.76 -4.31
C TYR A 80 -9.78 -1.29 -3.96
N ILE A 81 -9.93 -0.82 -2.73
CA ILE A 81 -11.16 -0.25 -2.19
C ILE A 81 -10.89 1.20 -1.78
N LEU A 82 -11.80 2.09 -2.18
CA LEU A 82 -11.76 3.50 -1.81
C LEU A 82 -13.12 3.94 -1.28
N TYR A 83 -13.13 4.43 -0.04
CA TYR A 83 -14.21 5.24 0.50
C TYR A 83 -13.75 6.70 0.60
N VAL A 84 -14.56 7.65 0.14
CA VAL A 84 -14.30 9.10 0.33
C VAL A 84 -15.55 9.77 0.88
N LYS A 85 -15.36 10.67 1.84
CA LYS A 85 -16.42 11.50 2.42
C LYS A 85 -16.01 12.98 2.40
N ASN A 86 -16.86 13.82 1.84
CA ASN A 86 -16.80 15.25 2.05
C ASN A 86 -17.42 15.57 3.42
N LYS A 87 -16.63 16.13 4.34
CA LYS A 87 -17.07 16.47 5.70
C LYS A 87 -17.93 17.73 5.74
N GLN A 88 -17.93 18.54 4.68
CA GLN A 88 -18.69 19.79 4.62
C GLN A 88 -20.18 19.56 4.33
N ASP A 89 -20.48 18.70 3.36
CA ASP A 89 -21.85 18.41 2.92
C ASP A 89 -22.31 16.98 3.28
N GLY A 90 -21.40 16.14 3.79
CA GLY A 90 -21.68 14.77 4.19
C GLY A 90 -21.76 13.78 3.03
N THR A 91 -21.57 14.22 1.79
CA THR A 91 -21.58 13.33 0.61
C THR A 91 -20.45 12.31 0.71
N SER A 92 -20.73 11.09 0.24
CA SER A 92 -19.74 10.03 0.25
C SER A 92 -19.86 9.12 -0.97
N ILE A 93 -18.78 8.41 -1.23
CA ILE A 93 -18.63 7.47 -2.32
C ILE A 93 -17.85 6.25 -1.83
N ASN A 94 -18.16 5.10 -2.41
CA ASN A 94 -17.45 3.85 -2.20
C ASN A 94 -17.20 3.24 -3.59
N LEU A 95 -15.94 2.99 -3.93
CA LEU A 95 -15.50 2.49 -5.22
C LEU A 95 -14.53 1.34 -5.03
N THR A 96 -14.52 0.48 -6.03
CA THR A 96 -13.42 -0.46 -6.25
C THR A 96 -12.68 -0.09 -7.52
N GLY A 97 -11.43 -0.52 -7.62
CA GLY A 97 -10.61 -0.21 -8.77
C GLY A 97 -9.37 -1.09 -8.83
N PHE A 98 -8.81 -1.19 -10.02
CA PHE A 98 -7.62 -1.98 -10.31
C PHE A 98 -6.47 -1.13 -10.87
N ASP A 99 -6.77 0.15 -11.15
CA ASP A 99 -5.92 1.00 -11.95
C ASP A 99 -4.87 1.73 -11.11
N VAL A 100 -3.61 1.52 -11.44
CA VAL A 100 -2.47 2.10 -10.75
C VAL A 100 -1.50 2.74 -11.74
N ILE A 101 -1.07 3.95 -11.41
CA ILE A 101 -0.10 4.74 -12.17
C ILE A 101 1.00 5.27 -11.24
N GLY A 102 1.92 6.05 -11.78
CA GLY A 102 3.03 6.61 -11.01
C GLY A 102 4.20 5.63 -10.91
N THR A 103 4.83 5.55 -9.73
CA THR A 103 6.01 4.71 -9.52
C THR A 103 5.92 3.93 -8.22
N THR A 104 6.74 2.89 -8.11
CA THR A 104 6.96 2.08 -6.89
C THR A 104 7.55 2.85 -5.70
N ASN A 105 7.73 4.18 -5.77
CA ASN A 105 8.01 5.04 -4.60
C ASN A 105 6.88 6.03 -4.31
N ARG A 106 6.05 6.29 -5.31
CA ARG A 106 4.95 7.24 -5.29
C ARG A 106 3.79 6.66 -6.12
N PRO A 107 3.16 5.58 -5.64
CA PRO A 107 2.07 4.95 -6.37
C PRO A 107 0.86 5.89 -6.34
N GLN A 108 0.08 5.83 -7.41
CA GLN A 108 -1.16 6.58 -7.56
C GLN A 108 -2.25 5.61 -7.97
N TYR A 109 -3.26 5.48 -7.12
CA TYR A 109 -4.38 4.58 -7.34
C TYR A 109 -5.55 5.39 -7.89
N ARG A 110 -6.05 5.00 -9.06
CA ARG A 110 -7.09 5.73 -9.78
C ARG A 110 -8.42 4.97 -9.71
N PHE A 111 -9.48 5.70 -9.41
CA PHE A 111 -10.85 5.18 -9.38
C PHE A 111 -11.72 6.12 -10.22
N THR A 112 -12.60 5.55 -11.03
CA THR A 112 -13.51 6.33 -11.87
C THR A 112 -14.94 5.94 -11.54
N ASP A 113 -15.77 6.94 -11.26
CA ASP A 113 -17.22 6.83 -11.21
C ASP A 113 -17.75 7.39 -12.52
N GLU A 114 -18.00 6.51 -13.49
CA GLU A 114 -18.42 6.89 -14.85
C GLU A 114 -19.80 7.57 -14.86
N GLU A 115 -20.71 7.14 -13.99
CA GLU A 115 -22.07 7.70 -13.89
C GLU A 115 -22.03 9.17 -13.47
N LYS A 116 -21.11 9.53 -12.57
CA LYS A 116 -20.93 10.91 -12.10
C LYS A 116 -19.85 11.68 -12.87
N ASN A 117 -19.18 11.04 -13.83
CA ASN A 117 -18.00 11.55 -14.53
C ASN A 117 -16.93 12.11 -13.56
N MET A 118 -16.65 11.33 -12.51
CA MET A 118 -15.69 11.68 -11.47
C MET A 118 -14.49 10.74 -11.49
N THR A 119 -13.30 11.29 -11.28
CA THR A 119 -12.06 10.52 -11.11
C THR A 119 -11.42 10.87 -9.79
N TYR A 120 -11.07 9.85 -9.01
CA TYR A 120 -10.38 9.95 -7.74
C TYR A 120 -8.97 9.40 -7.92
N ILE A 121 -7.97 10.11 -7.42
CA ILE A 121 -6.58 9.67 -7.40
C ILE A 121 -6.07 9.76 -5.97
N VAL A 122 -5.62 8.62 -5.45
CA VAL A 122 -4.96 8.53 -4.14
C VAL A 122 -3.48 8.31 -4.35
N THR A 123 -2.68 9.30 -3.98
CA THR A 123 -1.21 9.22 -4.08
C THR A 123 -0.61 8.95 -2.72
N PHE A 124 0.20 7.89 -2.62
CA PHE A 124 1.07 7.64 -1.48
C PHE A 124 2.51 8.08 -1.78
N ARG A 125 3.29 8.27 -0.73
CA ARG A 125 4.74 8.41 -0.81
C ARG A 125 5.32 7.60 0.33
N TYR A 126 6.07 6.53 0.05
CA TYR A 126 6.50 5.61 1.11
C TYR A 126 7.47 6.23 2.12
N SER A 127 8.12 7.35 1.78
CA SER A 127 8.91 8.14 2.73
C SER A 127 8.05 8.96 3.72
N ASP A 128 6.74 9.00 3.54
CA ASP A 128 5.76 9.71 4.37
C ASP A 128 4.54 8.81 4.58
N GLU A 129 4.67 7.89 5.55
CA GLU A 129 3.71 6.81 5.78
C GLU A 129 2.34 7.27 6.31
N ASN A 130 2.30 8.51 6.81
CA ASN A 130 1.15 9.08 7.50
C ASN A 130 0.40 10.10 6.63
N THR A 131 0.82 10.34 5.39
CA THR A 131 0.18 11.34 4.53
C THR A 131 -0.14 10.78 3.16
N ILE A 132 -1.35 11.05 2.70
CA ILE A 132 -1.75 10.83 1.30
C ILE A 132 -2.13 12.15 0.65
N ARG A 133 -2.05 12.19 -0.68
CA ARG A 133 -2.74 13.22 -1.47
C ARG A 133 -4.00 12.61 -2.07
N LEU A 134 -5.14 13.23 -1.78
CA LEU A 134 -6.41 12.95 -2.42
C LEU A 134 -6.66 14.01 -3.49
N GLU A 135 -6.80 13.55 -4.72
CA GLU A 135 -7.22 14.36 -5.86
C GLU A 135 -8.55 13.86 -6.38
N ILE A 136 -9.47 14.77 -6.65
CA ILE A 136 -10.78 14.44 -7.22
C ILE A 136 -11.02 15.40 -8.38
N TYR A 137 -11.44 14.83 -9.50
CA TYR A 137 -11.79 15.53 -10.72
C TYR A 137 -13.24 15.27 -11.09
N GLN A 138 -13.93 16.28 -11.57
CA GLN A 138 -15.25 16.16 -12.18
C GLN A 138 -15.20 16.81 -13.55
N ASN A 139 -15.56 16.08 -14.61
CA ASN A 139 -15.42 16.56 -15.99
C ASN A 139 -14.01 17.13 -16.29
N ASN A 140 -12.95 16.44 -15.86
CA ASN A 140 -11.55 16.87 -15.94
C ASN A 140 -11.19 18.18 -15.21
N ARG A 141 -12.08 18.73 -14.37
CA ARG A 141 -11.80 19.88 -13.51
C ARG A 141 -11.49 19.41 -12.10
N THR A 142 -10.45 19.98 -11.49
CA THR A 142 -10.09 19.63 -10.11
C THR A 142 -11.14 20.18 -9.15
N ILE A 143 -11.75 19.31 -8.35
CA ILE A 143 -12.66 19.69 -7.24
C ILE A 143 -11.99 19.50 -5.87
N CYS A 144 -11.00 18.61 -5.79
CA CYS A 144 -10.21 18.39 -4.59
C CYS A 144 -8.75 18.14 -4.98
N ASN A 145 -7.82 18.75 -4.24
CA ASN A 145 -6.41 18.42 -4.25
C ASN A 145 -5.85 18.72 -2.86
N GLN A 146 -5.99 17.78 -1.94
CA GLN A 146 -5.67 17.99 -0.52
C GLN A 146 -4.76 16.90 0.02
N LEU A 147 -3.95 17.28 1.00
CA LEU A 147 -3.21 16.34 1.84
C LEU A 147 -4.11 15.89 2.98
N LEU A 148 -4.15 14.58 3.23
CA LEU A 148 -4.86 13.96 4.34
C LEU A 148 -3.85 13.23 5.21
N THR A 149 -4.01 13.34 6.53
CA THR A 149 -3.14 12.67 7.50
C THR A 149 -3.83 11.41 8.03
N ARG A 150 -3.06 10.37 8.28
CA ARG A 150 -3.52 9.11 8.85
C ARG A 150 -4.23 9.36 10.18
N GLU A 151 -5.48 8.91 10.24
CA GLU A 151 -6.36 8.96 11.41
C GLU A 151 -6.40 7.59 12.09
N SER A 152 -6.42 6.50 11.32
CA SER A 152 -6.36 5.13 11.84
C SER A 152 -5.89 4.12 10.79
N ASP A 153 -5.46 2.93 11.23
CA ASP A 153 -5.14 1.79 10.34
C ASP A 153 -6.36 0.93 9.97
N ARG A 154 -7.57 1.38 10.34
CA ARG A 154 -8.83 0.70 10.03
C ARG A 154 -9.50 1.35 8.83
N LEU A 155 -10.39 0.61 8.17
CA LEU A 155 -11.24 1.12 7.10
C LEU A 155 -12.60 1.54 7.69
N LEU A 156 -13.13 2.69 7.26
CA LEU A 156 -14.47 3.16 7.63
C LEU A 156 -15.57 2.77 6.62
N GLY A 157 -15.18 2.16 5.50
CA GLY A 157 -16.07 1.72 4.43
C GLY A 157 -15.34 0.79 3.47
N GLY A 158 -16.14 0.10 2.66
CA GLY A 158 -15.74 -0.86 1.63
C GLY A 158 -17.01 -1.58 1.14
N PRO A 159 -17.06 -2.08 -0.09
CA PRO A 159 -18.14 -2.97 -0.51
C PRO A 159 -18.18 -4.23 0.37
#